data_AF-A0A356X7F7-F1
#
_entry.id   AF-A0A356X7F7-F1
#
_cell.length_a   1.000
_cell.length_b   1.000
_cell.length_c   1.000
_cell.angle_alpha   90.00
_cell.angle_beta   90.00
_cell.angle_gamma   90.00
#
_symmetry.space_group_name_H-M   'P 1'
#
loop_
_entity.id
_entity.type
_entity.pdbx_description
1 polymer ?
#
loop_
_entity_poly.entity_id
_entity_poly.type
_entity_poly.pdbx_seq_one_letter_code
_entity_poly.pdbx_strand_id
1 'polypeptide(L)'
;MLLESGFPVKKSVFISKEKTEIKIHELHSSDFPGGVLKEYINHFLSEIPILQKAAFFPETSKIFAEIFLDKGEEEVAIYKACNEWEPSYNRTFVESNDYFNQLLWRNRDPISTPAFRDNALKFWQPFLKVQEAGNEK
;
A
#
# COMPACT_ATOMS: atom_id res chain seq x y z
N MET A 1 -2.17 1.33 23.49
CA MET A 1 -2.66 1.15 22.10
C MET A 1 -3.58 -0.07 22.07
N LEU A 2 -4.70 -0.08 21.33
CA LEU A 2 -5.67 -1.21 21.36
C LEU A 2 -5.03 -2.59 21.06
N LEU A 3 -3.88 -2.59 20.38
CA LEU A 3 -3.05 -3.75 20.02
C LEU A 3 -2.10 -4.23 21.15
N GLU A 4 -1.89 -3.45 22.21
CA GLU A 4 -1.04 -3.82 23.36
C GLU A 4 -1.81 -4.59 24.44
N SER A 5 -3.12 -4.77 24.27
CA SER A 5 -3.99 -5.36 25.30
C SER A 5 -3.94 -6.89 25.36
N GLY A 6 -3.09 -7.55 24.57
CA GLY A 6 -2.94 -9.02 24.56
C GLY A 6 -4.15 -9.77 24.03
N PHE A 7 -5.18 -9.08 23.54
CA PHE A 7 -6.32 -9.71 22.88
C PHE A 7 -6.01 -9.90 21.40
N PRO A 8 -5.89 -11.15 20.90
CA PRO A 8 -5.73 -11.39 19.48
C PRO A 8 -6.97 -10.85 18.76
N VAL A 9 -6.76 -10.01 17.75
CA VAL A 9 -7.85 -9.62 16.85
C VAL A 9 -8.29 -10.88 16.11
N LYS A 10 -9.41 -11.45 16.55
CA LYS A 10 -9.89 -12.75 16.03
C LYS A 10 -10.41 -12.65 14.60
N LYS A 11 -10.91 -11.47 14.18
CA LYS A 11 -11.49 -11.26 12.85
C LYS A 11 -11.60 -9.77 12.52
N SER A 12 -11.21 -9.40 11.31
CA SER A 12 -11.47 -8.08 10.71
C SER A 12 -12.20 -8.30 9.39
N VAL A 13 -13.40 -7.73 9.23
CA VAL A 13 -14.21 -7.83 8.00
C VAL A 13 -14.24 -6.48 7.32
N PHE A 14 -13.73 -6.40 6.10
CA PHE A 14 -13.81 -5.19 5.28
C PHE A 14 -14.94 -5.35 4.26
N ILE A 15 -15.87 -4.40 4.25
CA ILE A 15 -17.00 -4.36 3.30
C ILE A 15 -16.76 -3.20 2.35
N SER A 16 -16.46 -3.50 1.08
CA SER A 16 -16.43 -2.48 0.02
C SER A 16 -17.84 -2.27 -0.54
N LYS A 17 -18.23 -1.02 -0.71
CA LYS A 17 -19.55 -0.64 -1.27
C LYS A 17 -19.60 -0.75 -2.80
N GLU A 18 -18.45 -0.94 -3.45
CA GLU A 18 -18.33 -0.83 -4.91
C GLU A 18 -18.39 -2.17 -5.65
N LYS A 19 -18.30 -3.30 -4.94
CA LYS A 19 -18.35 -4.65 -5.54
C LYS A 19 -19.54 -5.41 -4.98
N THR A 20 -20.26 -6.10 -5.86
CA THR A 20 -21.38 -7.01 -5.50
C THR A 20 -20.93 -8.21 -4.68
N GLU A 21 -19.64 -8.55 -4.72
CA GLU A 21 -19.04 -9.66 -3.97
C GLU A 21 -18.19 -9.15 -2.81
N ILE A 22 -18.50 -9.62 -1.60
CA ILE A 22 -17.69 -9.38 -0.41
C ILE A 22 -16.46 -10.30 -0.49
N LYS A 23 -15.30 -9.74 -0.85
CA LYS A 23 -14.02 -10.44 -0.69
C LYS A 23 -13.59 -10.36 0.77
N ILE A 24 -13.73 -11.47 1.50
CA ILE A 24 -13.22 -11.61 2.86
C ILE A 24 -11.77 -12.10 2.77
N HIS A 25 -10.83 -11.28 3.22
CA HIS A 25 -9.45 -11.70 3.45
C HIS A 25 -9.27 -11.90 4.96
N GLU A 26 -9.21 -13.15 5.43
CA GLU A 26 -8.90 -13.46 6.82
C GLU A 26 -7.38 -13.48 7.00
N LEU A 27 -6.85 -12.46 7.69
CA LEU A 27 -5.42 -12.37 8.02
C LEU A 27 -5.29 -12.28 9.54
N HIS A 28 -4.61 -13.23 10.18
CA HIS A 28 -4.38 -13.15 11.62
C HIS A 28 -3.17 -12.27 11.90
N SER A 29 -3.26 -11.47 12.96
CA SER A 29 -2.13 -10.65 13.43
C SER A 29 -0.87 -11.46 13.72
N SER A 30 -1.01 -12.75 14.05
CA SER A 30 0.10 -13.68 14.27
C SER A 30 0.84 -14.07 13.00
N ASP A 31 0.23 -13.91 11.83
CA ASP A 31 0.82 -14.30 10.55
C ASP A 31 1.79 -13.22 10.05
N PHE A 32 1.65 -11.99 10.55
CA PHE A 32 2.55 -10.90 10.21
C PHE A 32 3.90 -11.06 10.92
N PRO A 33 5.02 -10.75 10.24
CA PRO A 33 6.32 -10.67 10.89
C PRO A 33 6.27 -9.75 12.11
N GLY A 34 6.87 -10.19 13.22
CA GLY A 34 6.95 -9.37 14.43
C GLY A 34 7.64 -8.04 14.14
N GLY A 35 7.08 -6.94 14.66
CA GLY A 35 7.69 -5.61 14.55
C GLY A 35 7.18 -4.73 13.40
N VAL A 36 6.41 -5.26 12.44
CA VAL A 36 5.86 -4.48 11.30
C VAL A 36 5.09 -3.23 11.75
N LEU A 37 4.20 -3.36 12.74
CA LEU A 37 3.47 -2.21 13.28
C LEU A 37 4.41 -1.15 13.89
N LYS A 38 5.45 -1.60 14.60
CA LYS A 38 6.46 -0.71 15.20
C LYS A 38 7.22 0.04 14.11
N GLU A 39 7.54 -0.62 13.00
CA GLU A 39 8.18 0.02 11.84
C GLU A 39 7.29 1.08 11.19
N TYR A 40 5.98 0.85 11.08
CA TYR A 40 5.03 1.83 10.56
C TYR A 40 4.91 3.05 11.46
N ILE A 41 4.82 2.83 12.78
CA ILE A 41 4.82 3.91 13.78
C ILE A 41 6.12 4.71 13.70
N ASN A 42 7.27 4.03 13.64
CA ASN A 42 8.58 4.68 13.54
C ASN A 42 8.71 5.48 12.23
N HIS A 43 8.21 4.95 11.11
CA HIS A 43 8.19 5.68 9.85
C HIS A 43 7.35 6.96 9.96
N PHE A 44 6.14 6.87 10.54
CA PHE A 44 5.28 8.03 10.76
C PHE A 44 5.92 9.11 11.64
N LEU A 45 6.52 8.69 12.76
CA LEU A 45 7.18 9.56 13.74
C LEU A 45 8.57 10.05 13.32
N SER A 46 9.12 9.55 12.23
CA SER A 46 10.47 9.95 11.78
C SER A 46 10.53 11.40 11.31
N GLU A 47 11.74 11.97 11.41
CA GLU A 47 12.10 13.30 10.90
C GLU A 47 12.26 13.35 9.36
N ILE A 48 11.90 12.26 8.65
CA ILE A 48 11.95 12.19 7.19
C ILE A 48 11.02 13.29 6.59
N PRO A 49 11.43 13.98 5.50
CA PRO A 49 10.60 15.00 4.87
C PRO A 49 9.18 14.52 4.56
N ILE A 50 8.18 15.37 4.80
CA ILE A 50 6.77 15.00 4.67
C ILE A 50 6.42 14.40 3.30
N LEU A 51 7.00 14.92 2.22
CA LEU A 51 6.78 14.38 0.88
C LEU A 51 7.31 12.95 0.74
N GLN A 52 8.47 12.62 1.31
CA GLN A 52 8.98 11.26 1.26
C GLN A 52 8.14 10.30 2.10
N LYS A 53 7.61 10.75 3.26
CA LYS A 53 6.67 9.94 4.06
C LYS A 53 5.32 9.75 3.38
N ALA A 54 4.85 10.78 2.69
CA ALA A 54 3.57 10.78 1.98
C ALA A 54 3.64 10.15 0.58
N ALA A 55 4.83 9.71 0.13
CA ALA A 55 5.00 9.01 -1.14
C ALA A 55 4.52 7.55 -1.01
N PHE A 56 3.26 7.36 -0.66
CA PHE A 56 2.58 6.07 -0.57
C PHE A 56 1.12 6.26 -0.93
N PHE A 57 0.66 5.53 -1.95
CA PHE A 57 -0.69 5.63 -2.47
C PHE A 57 -1.24 4.20 -2.56
N PRO A 58 -2.24 3.83 -1.75
CA PRO A 58 -2.67 2.45 -1.57
C PRO A 58 -2.75 1.62 -2.86
N GLU A 59 -3.49 2.05 -3.88
CA GLU A 59 -3.70 1.26 -5.10
C GLU A 59 -2.47 1.30 -6.01
N THR A 60 -1.90 2.48 -6.24
CA THR A 60 -0.72 2.65 -7.11
C THR A 60 0.51 1.94 -6.54
N SER A 61 0.78 2.09 -5.25
CA SER A 61 1.88 1.40 -4.55
C SER A 61 1.67 -0.10 -4.51
N LYS A 62 0.43 -0.57 -4.46
CA LYS A 62 0.14 -2.01 -4.50
C LYS A 62 0.51 -2.61 -5.85
N ILE A 63 0.09 -1.98 -6.95
CA ILE A 63 0.45 -2.41 -8.31
C ILE A 63 1.96 -2.47 -8.49
N PHE A 64 2.68 -1.46 -7.99
CA PHE A 64 4.15 -1.49 -8.00
C PHE A 64 4.68 -2.72 -7.25
N ALA A 65 4.24 -2.92 -6.00
CA ALA A 65 4.74 -4.00 -5.15
C ALA A 65 4.44 -5.39 -5.71
N GLU A 66 3.22 -5.63 -6.22
CA GLU A 66 2.83 -6.91 -6.83
C GLU A 66 3.73 -7.24 -8.04
N ILE A 67 3.93 -6.30 -8.96
CA ILE A 67 4.74 -6.52 -10.16
C ILE A 67 6.21 -6.70 -9.81
N PHE A 68 6.74 -5.86 -8.92
CA PHE A 68 8.14 -5.91 -8.54
C PHE A 68 8.49 -7.19 -7.80
N LEU A 69 7.63 -7.65 -6.90
CA LEU A 69 7.85 -8.89 -6.14
C LEU A 69 7.69 -10.16 -7.00
N ASP A 70 6.82 -10.13 -8.02
CA ASP A 70 6.63 -11.25 -8.96
C ASP A 70 7.78 -11.38 -9.96
N LYS A 71 8.22 -10.26 -10.57
CA LYS A 71 9.14 -10.29 -11.74
C LYS A 71 10.51 -9.68 -11.50
N GLY A 72 10.69 -8.88 -10.45
CA GLY A 72 11.93 -8.13 -10.21
C GLY A 72 12.20 -7.00 -11.21
N GLU A 73 11.26 -6.70 -12.12
CA GLU A 73 11.43 -5.70 -13.17
C GLU A 73 10.96 -4.32 -12.69
N GLU A 74 11.88 -3.55 -12.11
CA GLU A 74 11.58 -2.23 -11.54
C GLU A 74 10.97 -1.26 -12.57
N GLU A 75 11.55 -1.15 -13.76
CA GLU A 75 11.08 -0.22 -14.79
C GLU A 75 9.65 -0.52 -15.21
N VAL A 76 9.29 -1.81 -15.31
CA VAL A 76 7.94 -2.26 -15.65
C VAL A 76 6.98 -1.97 -14.50
N ALA A 77 7.39 -2.20 -13.26
CA ALA A 77 6.61 -1.88 -12.08
C ALA A 77 6.32 -0.38 -11.97
N ILE A 78 7.33 0.48 -12.21
CA ILE A 78 7.16 1.94 -12.25
C ILE A 78 6.21 2.34 -13.38
N TYR A 79 6.42 1.82 -14.59
CA TYR A 79 5.56 2.13 -15.73
C TYR A 79 4.08 1.81 -15.45
N LYS A 80 3.82 0.65 -14.83
CA LYS A 80 2.46 0.25 -14.45
C LYS A 80 1.89 1.08 -13.30
N ALA A 81 2.71 1.44 -12.32
CA ALA A 81 2.30 2.37 -11.26
C ALA A 81 1.96 3.76 -11.80
N CYS A 82 2.76 4.33 -12.72
CA CYS A 82 2.45 5.60 -13.36
C CYS A 82 1.12 5.52 -14.13
N ASN A 83 0.88 4.41 -14.83
CA ASN A 83 -0.39 4.19 -15.50
C ASN A 83 -1.55 4.08 -14.52
N GLU A 84 -1.37 3.60 -13.30
CA GLU A 84 -2.43 3.57 -12.26
C GLU A 84 -2.69 4.95 -11.66
N TRP A 85 -1.62 5.68 -11.43
CA TRP A 85 -1.65 7.03 -10.89
C TRP A 85 -2.43 7.99 -11.79
N GLU A 86 -2.14 7.96 -13.09
CA GLU A 86 -2.70 8.88 -14.08
C GLU A 86 -4.18 8.56 -14.42
N PRO A 87 -5.04 9.57 -14.56
CA PRO A 87 -6.39 9.36 -15.06
C PRO A 87 -6.34 8.97 -16.55
N SER A 88 -7.28 8.14 -16.97
CA SER A 88 -7.46 7.78 -18.38
C SER A 88 -8.90 8.04 -18.83
N TYR A 89 -9.15 7.95 -20.14
CA TYR A 89 -10.48 8.20 -20.72
C TYR A 89 -11.62 7.43 -20.01
N ASN A 90 -11.35 6.20 -19.55
CA ASN A 90 -12.32 5.36 -18.87
C ASN A 90 -12.14 5.29 -17.34
N ARG A 91 -11.15 6.00 -16.77
CA ARG A 91 -10.85 5.96 -15.33
C ARG A 91 -10.50 7.35 -14.83
N THR A 92 -11.50 8.06 -14.36
CA THR A 92 -11.38 9.43 -13.84
C THR A 92 -11.19 9.48 -12.32
N PHE A 93 -11.63 8.46 -11.60
CA PHE A 93 -11.43 8.33 -10.15
C PHE A 93 -10.14 7.56 -9.87
N VAL A 94 -9.03 8.28 -9.78
CA VAL A 94 -7.69 7.77 -9.49
C VAL A 94 -7.05 8.55 -8.34
N GLU A 95 -6.00 8.00 -7.75
CA GLU A 95 -5.32 8.61 -6.60
C GLU A 95 -4.68 9.96 -6.92
N SER A 96 -4.21 10.19 -8.15
CA SER A 96 -3.71 11.52 -8.56
C SER A 96 -4.78 12.62 -8.59
N ASN A 97 -6.06 12.23 -8.70
CA ASN A 97 -7.18 13.15 -8.68
C ASN A 97 -7.75 13.38 -7.27
N ASP A 98 -7.24 12.67 -6.26
CA ASP A 98 -7.60 12.94 -4.87
C ASP A 98 -7.14 14.35 -4.45
N TYR A 99 -7.99 15.07 -3.74
CA TYR A 99 -7.74 16.46 -3.35
C TYR A 99 -6.45 16.63 -2.54
N PHE A 100 -6.17 15.72 -1.60
CA PHE A 100 -4.99 15.82 -0.75
C PHE A 100 -3.72 15.50 -1.52
N ASN A 101 -3.80 14.51 -2.42
CA ASN A 101 -2.70 14.18 -3.32
C ASN A 101 -2.39 15.35 -4.27
N GLN A 102 -3.42 15.99 -4.85
CA GLN A 102 -3.22 17.18 -5.66
C GLN A 102 -2.60 18.33 -4.86
N LEU A 103 -3.00 18.52 -3.59
CA LEU A 103 -2.45 19.56 -2.73
C LEU A 103 -0.96 19.34 -2.43
N LEU A 104 -0.57 18.10 -2.12
CA LEU A 104 0.81 17.73 -1.75
C LEU A 104 1.75 17.68 -2.97
N TRP A 105 1.25 17.20 -4.10
CA TRP A 105 2.08 16.80 -5.24
C TRP A 105 1.90 17.65 -6.48
N ARG A 106 1.15 18.76 -6.43
CA ARG A 106 0.89 19.64 -7.58
C ARG A 106 2.16 19.89 -8.41
N ASN A 107 2.21 19.33 -9.62
CA ASN A 107 3.33 19.40 -10.58
C ASN A 107 4.61 18.64 -10.19
N ARG A 108 4.53 17.66 -9.30
CA ARG A 108 5.61 16.72 -8.98
C ARG A 108 5.18 15.33 -9.38
N ASP A 109 6.14 14.54 -9.81
CA ASP A 109 5.97 13.11 -10.01
C ASP A 109 6.41 12.38 -8.73
N PRO A 110 5.47 11.88 -7.91
CA PRO A 110 5.82 11.11 -6.73
C PRO A 110 6.24 9.68 -7.08
N ILE A 111 5.78 9.13 -8.21
CA ILE A 111 5.93 7.72 -8.57
C ILE A 111 7.37 7.39 -8.97
N SER A 112 8.02 8.31 -9.68
CA SER A 112 9.44 8.14 -10.06
C SER A 112 10.42 8.32 -8.89
N THR A 113 9.95 8.63 -7.67
CA THR A 113 10.85 8.85 -6.53
C THR A 113 11.30 7.54 -5.87
N PRO A 114 12.53 7.48 -5.30
CA PRO A 114 12.94 6.35 -4.48
C PRO A 114 12.02 6.11 -3.27
N ALA A 115 11.53 7.20 -2.65
CA ALA A 115 10.63 7.12 -1.51
C ALA A 115 9.33 6.37 -1.82
N PHE A 116 8.78 6.55 -3.03
CA PHE A 116 7.61 5.78 -3.47
C PHE A 116 7.88 4.28 -3.50
N ARG A 117 9.00 3.86 -4.10
CA ARG A 117 9.39 2.43 -4.20
C ARG A 117 9.60 1.83 -2.81
N ASP A 118 10.37 2.53 -1.98
CA ASP A 118 10.69 2.10 -0.62
C ASP A 118 9.41 1.94 0.21
N ASN A 119 8.53 2.93 0.18
CA ASN A 119 7.27 2.88 0.91
C ASN A 119 6.32 1.82 0.36
N ALA A 120 6.22 1.66 -0.96
CA ALA A 120 5.37 0.65 -1.59
C ALA A 120 5.74 -0.75 -1.08
N LEU A 121 7.04 -1.10 -1.08
CA LEU A 121 7.51 -2.38 -0.56
C LEU A 121 7.33 -2.46 0.96
N LYS A 122 7.68 -1.39 1.69
CA LYS A 122 7.56 -1.36 3.16
C LYS A 122 6.16 -1.70 3.65
N PHE A 123 5.14 -1.14 3.02
CA PHE A 123 3.74 -1.32 3.45
C PHE A 123 3.09 -2.56 2.83
N TRP A 124 3.32 -2.85 1.55
CA TRP A 124 2.63 -3.95 0.86
C TRP A 124 3.33 -5.29 0.94
N GLN A 125 4.67 -5.35 0.99
CA GLN A 125 5.37 -6.63 1.00
C GLN A 125 4.99 -7.52 2.20
N PRO A 126 4.89 -7.01 3.45
CA PRO A 126 4.46 -7.83 4.57
C PRO A 126 3.03 -8.37 4.38
N PHE A 127 2.14 -7.54 3.83
CA PHE A 127 0.74 -7.92 3.59
C PHE A 127 0.62 -9.00 2.50
N LEU A 128 1.28 -8.80 1.35
CA LEU A 128 1.22 -9.73 0.21
C LEU A 128 1.79 -11.10 0.58
N LYS A 129 2.89 -11.15 1.33
CA LYS A 129 3.47 -12.41 1.83
C LYS A 129 2.49 -13.20 2.72
N VAL A 130 1.79 -12.51 3.62
CA VAL A 130 0.80 -13.16 4.49
C VAL A 130 -0.40 -13.64 3.67
N GLN A 131 -0.82 -12.84 2.69
CA GLN A 131 -1.92 -13.18 1.79
C GLN A 131 -1.61 -14.43 0.94
N GLU A 132 -0.40 -14.52 0.37
CA GLU A 132 0.07 -15.70 -0.37
C GLU A 132 0.11 -16.94 0.53
N ALA A 133 0.73 -16.85 1.71
CA ALA A 133 0.81 -17.97 2.65
C ALA A 133 -0.56 -18.42 3.18
N GLY A 134 -1.57 -17.53 3.18
CA GLY A 134 -2.96 -17.87 3.51
C GLY A 134 -3.69 -18.58 2.37
N ASN A 135 -3.35 -18.30 1.11
CA ASN A 135 -3.96 -18.93 -0.07
C ASN A 135 -3.40 -20.32 -0.38
N GLU A 136 -2.21 -20.67 0.13
CA GLU A 136 -1.57 -21.98 -0.05
C GLU A 136 -2.04 -23.05 0.98
N LYS A 137 -2.87 -22.67 1.95
CA LYS A 137 -3.42 -23.56 3.00
C LYS A 137 -4.83 -24.03 2.67
#